data_AF-A0A7S1V0N5-F1
#
_entry.id   AF-A0A7S1V0N5-F1
#
_cell.length_a   1.000
_cell.length_b   1.000
_cell.length_c   1.000
_cell.angle_alpha   90.00
_cell.angle_beta   90.00
_cell.angle_gamma   90.00
#
_symmetry.space_group_name_H-M   'P 1'
#
loop_
_entity.id
_entity.type
_entity.pdbx_description
1 polymer ?
#
loop_
_entity_poly.entity_id
_entity_poly.type
_entity_poly.pdbx_seq_one_letter_code
_entity_poly.pdbx_strand_id
1 'polypeptide(L)'
;IQTYDSKKPVLDSAWAYFEHVSLPRHFLADAQRDMTKSFALRRNKKDVLKRAEPGEREEKTKLYDVYGTPESELGDFGMGVGIYFYTLRVLVIVLFIAGCINIPNMVYFTSDDYSENGQNQVTSWGVKGSAVCTDEVWVACPTCVRDDWDRRGPSSFDRFATGADNPD
;
A
#
# COMPACT_ATOMS: atom_id res chain seq x y z
N ILE A 1 12.41 24.27 41.20
CA ILE A 1 11.07 24.68 41.65
C ILE A 1 10.73 25.95 40.88
N GLN A 2 9.91 25.84 39.82
CA GLN A 2 9.50 26.99 39.00
C GLN A 2 8.28 27.64 39.65
N THR A 3 8.42 28.91 40.02
CA THR A 3 7.35 29.75 40.55
C THR A 3 6.41 30.14 39.41
N TYR A 4 5.18 29.62 39.43
CA TYR A 4 4.15 29.93 38.46
C TYR A 4 3.54 31.31 38.74
N ASP A 5 3.80 32.26 37.84
CA ASP A 5 3.11 33.54 37.80
C ASP A 5 1.69 33.33 37.24
N SER A 6 0.69 33.72 38.03
CA SER A 6 -0.71 33.64 37.68
C SER A 6 -1.06 34.81 36.77
N LYS A 7 -1.08 34.59 35.44
CA LYS A 7 -2.01 35.19 34.46
C LYS A 7 -1.51 35.05 33.02
N LYS A 8 -2.15 34.12 32.31
CA LYS A 8 -2.29 33.90 30.85
C LYS A 8 -1.85 32.48 30.48
N PRO A 9 -2.67 31.72 29.74
CA PRO A 9 -2.27 30.41 29.26
C PRO A 9 -1.08 30.57 28.32
N VAL A 10 0.04 29.94 28.67
CA VAL A 10 1.24 29.89 27.82
C VAL A 10 1.11 28.68 26.91
N LEU A 11 1.14 28.91 25.61
CA LEU A 11 0.94 27.86 24.60
C LEU A 11 1.97 26.74 24.76
N ASP A 12 3.22 27.08 25.04
CA ASP A 12 4.30 26.09 25.22
C ASP A 12 4.06 25.17 26.42
N SER A 13 3.52 25.70 27.51
CA SER A 13 3.17 24.89 28.69
C SER A 13 1.99 23.97 28.40
N ALA A 14 1.00 24.43 27.62
CA ALA A 14 -0.11 23.61 27.17
C ALA A 14 0.35 22.51 26.19
N TRP A 15 1.25 22.84 25.26
CA TRP A 15 1.84 21.89 24.32
C TRP A 15 2.68 20.83 25.05
N ALA A 16 3.55 21.23 25.99
CA ALA A 16 4.34 20.29 26.77
C ALA A 16 3.46 19.32 27.58
N TYR A 17 2.34 19.81 28.13
CA TYR A 17 1.36 18.97 28.80
C TYR A 17 0.67 18.00 27.83
N PHE A 18 0.16 18.50 26.70
CA PHE A 18 -0.47 17.68 25.66
C PHE A 18 0.49 16.61 25.13
N GLU A 19 1.74 16.98 24.86
CA GLU A 19 2.78 16.05 24.40
C GLU A 19 3.00 14.90 25.40
N HIS A 20 3.10 15.21 26.70
CA HIS A 20 3.36 14.19 27.73
C HIS A 20 2.15 13.29 28.05
N VAL A 21 0.94 13.78 27.81
CA VAL A 21 -0.29 13.08 28.21
C VAL A 21 -0.95 12.36 27.04
N SER A 22 -0.91 12.94 25.85
CA SER A 22 -1.69 12.46 24.71
C SER A 22 -0.85 11.75 23.65
N LEU A 23 0.42 12.12 23.49
CA LEU A 23 1.25 11.55 22.42
C LEU A 23 2.01 10.31 22.92
N PRO A 24 2.08 9.22 22.11
CA PRO A 24 2.91 8.07 22.42
C PRO A 24 4.38 8.47 22.48
N ARG A 25 5.06 8.05 23.54
CA ARG A 25 6.48 8.34 23.80
C ARG A 25 7.17 7.09 24.31
N HIS A 26 8.48 7.07 24.15
CA HIS A 26 9.34 6.01 24.66
C HIS A 26 10.47 6.60 25.52
N PHE A 27 11.03 5.78 26.39
CA PHE A 27 12.20 6.17 27.18
C PHE A 27 13.45 6.30 26.30
N LEU A 28 14.29 7.29 26.59
CA LEU A 28 15.60 7.41 25.95
C LEU A 28 16.54 6.34 26.55
N ALA A 29 17.12 5.50 25.70
CA ALA A 29 18.06 4.45 26.12
C ALA A 29 19.26 4.99 26.93
N ASP A 30 19.60 6.27 26.78
CA ASP A 30 20.68 6.92 27.54
C ASP A 30 20.29 7.26 28.99
N ALA A 31 19.00 7.25 29.36
CA ALA A 31 18.57 7.33 30.77
C ALA A 31 18.70 5.97 31.50
N GLN A 32 18.74 4.87 30.74
CA GLN A 32 18.89 3.51 31.25
C GLN A 32 20.36 3.01 31.20
N ARG A 33 21.25 3.80 30.58
CA ARG A 33 22.70 3.56 30.51
C ARG A 33 23.43 4.19 31.69
N ASP A 34 23.10 3.76 32.90
CA ASP A 34 24.02 3.85 34.04
C ASP A 34 23.87 2.66 34.98
N MET A 35 24.29 1.49 34.51
CA MET A 35 25.15 0.58 35.26
C MET A 35 25.66 -0.51 34.32
N THR A 36 26.97 -0.49 34.06
CA THR A 36 27.73 -1.59 33.42
C THR A 36 27.42 -1.90 31.95
N LYS A 37 28.07 -1.17 31.04
CA LYS A 37 28.97 -1.71 29.99
C LYS A 37 29.12 -0.69 28.86
N SER A 38 30.06 0.19 29.10
CA SER A 38 30.71 1.00 28.08
C SER A 38 31.45 0.09 27.07
N PHE A 39 31.42 0.50 25.80
CA PHE A 39 32.34 0.10 24.71
C PHE A 39 32.13 -1.16 23.86
N ALA A 40 31.13 -2.01 24.06
CA ALA A 40 30.91 -3.14 23.15
C ALA A 40 29.42 -3.43 22.94
N LEU A 41 28.82 -2.87 21.88
CA LEU A 41 27.67 -3.36 21.09
C LEU A 41 26.99 -2.19 20.37
N ARG A 42 27.59 -1.73 19.26
CA ARG A 42 27.02 -0.70 18.36
C ARG A 42 26.46 -1.31 17.06
N ARG A 43 25.94 -2.55 17.14
CA ARG A 43 25.25 -3.26 16.06
C ARG A 43 24.59 -4.48 16.70
N ASN A 44 23.30 -4.70 16.44
CA ASN A 44 22.53 -5.92 16.79
C ASN A 44 21.84 -6.00 18.15
N LYS A 45 21.10 -4.96 18.54
CA LYS A 45 19.85 -5.21 19.27
C LYS A 45 18.80 -4.29 18.68
N LYS A 46 17.66 -4.86 18.28
CA LYS A 46 16.42 -4.10 18.19
C LYS A 46 16.23 -3.56 19.60
N ASP A 47 16.63 -2.32 19.85
CA ASP A 47 16.35 -1.66 21.11
C ASP A 47 14.83 -1.55 21.15
N VAL A 48 14.21 -2.48 21.87
CA VAL A 48 12.77 -2.48 22.13
C VAL A 48 12.51 -1.19 22.88
N LEU A 49 11.95 -0.20 22.18
CA LEU A 49 11.61 1.08 22.77
C LEU A 49 10.50 0.82 23.79
N LYS A 50 10.85 0.93 25.07
CA LYS A 50 9.87 0.79 26.15
C LYS A 50 8.99 2.04 26.13
N ARG A 51 7.69 1.83 25.91
CA ARG A 51 6.67 2.86 25.97
C ARG A 51 6.63 3.48 27.38
N ALA A 52 6.52 4.80 27.44
CA ALA A 52 6.24 5.54 28.66
C ALA A 52 4.73 5.70 28.86
N GLU A 53 4.25 5.58 30.09
CA GLU A 53 2.83 5.76 30.38
C GLU A 53 2.44 7.27 30.34
N PRO A 54 1.17 7.59 30.02
CA PRO A 54 0.70 8.97 30.00
C PRO A 54 0.97 9.70 31.33
N GLY A 55 1.66 10.83 31.27
CA GLY A 55 1.95 11.65 32.45
C GLY A 55 3.20 11.25 33.23
N GLU A 56 3.96 10.24 32.79
CA GLU A 56 5.23 9.85 33.41
C GLU A 56 6.31 10.92 33.16
N ARG A 57 6.92 11.42 34.25
CA ARG A 57 7.88 12.53 34.24
C ARG A 57 9.20 12.21 34.94
N GLU A 58 9.34 11.01 35.49
CA GLU A 58 10.52 10.61 36.29
C GLU A 58 11.76 10.44 35.42
N GLU A 59 11.59 9.91 34.20
CA GLU A 59 12.66 9.66 33.25
C GLU A 59 12.54 10.52 31.97
N LYS A 60 13.67 10.74 31.29
CA LYS A 60 13.68 11.47 30.02
C LYS A 60 13.05 10.62 28.91
N THR A 61 11.93 11.10 28.38
CA THR A 61 11.18 10.46 27.30
C THR A 61 11.27 11.27 26.00
N LYS A 62 11.11 10.59 24.86
CA LYS A 62 11.09 11.19 23.53
C LYS A 62 9.92 10.64 22.71
N LEU A 63 9.42 11.46 21.79
CA LEU A 63 8.49 11.05 20.74
C LEU A 63 9.16 10.03 19.81
N TYR A 64 8.37 9.07 19.35
CA TYR A 64 8.74 8.15 18.29
C TYR A 64 9.06 8.91 16.98
N ASP A 65 10.01 8.41 16.21
CA ASP A 65 10.37 8.99 14.91
C ASP A 65 9.43 8.50 13.81
N VAL A 66 8.99 9.40 12.91
CA VAL A 66 8.02 9.08 11.86
C VAL A 66 8.57 8.04 10.88
N TYR A 67 9.86 8.11 10.56
CA TYR A 67 10.50 7.21 9.58
C TYR A 67 11.38 6.14 10.23
N GLY A 68 11.77 6.33 11.50
CA GLY A 68 12.71 5.47 12.22
C GLY A 68 12.08 4.46 13.18
N THR A 69 10.76 4.55 13.42
CA THR A 69 10.08 3.66 14.36
C THR A 69 9.88 2.27 13.75
N PRO A 70 10.36 1.19 14.39
CA PRO A 70 10.19 -0.15 13.87
C PRO A 70 8.72 -0.59 13.95
N GLU A 71 8.29 -1.40 12.97
CA GLU A 71 6.93 -1.94 12.85
C GLU A 71 6.43 -2.61 14.15
N SER A 72 7.31 -3.30 14.88
CA SER A 72 6.97 -4.00 16.12
C SER A 72 6.48 -3.06 17.24
N GLU A 73 6.79 -1.77 17.15
CA GLU A 73 6.45 -0.75 18.15
C GLU A 73 5.32 0.16 17.66
N LEU A 74 4.91 0.06 16.40
CA LEU A 74 3.72 0.77 15.90
C LEU A 74 2.43 0.28 16.57
N GLY A 75 2.46 -0.90 17.21
CA GLY A 75 1.39 -1.37 18.09
C GLY A 75 1.14 -0.46 19.29
N ASP A 76 2.13 0.33 19.74
CA ASP A 76 1.99 1.27 20.86
C ASP A 76 1.03 2.43 20.53
N PHE A 77 0.90 2.77 19.24
CA PHE A 77 -0.08 3.76 18.75
C PHE A 77 -1.51 3.21 18.70
N GLY A 78 -1.66 1.90 18.86
CA GLY A 78 -2.93 1.20 18.83
C GLY A 78 -2.83 -0.10 18.03
N MET A 79 -3.60 -1.08 18.45
CA MET A 79 -3.67 -2.39 17.80
C MET A 79 -4.01 -2.29 16.31
N GLY A 80 -4.91 -1.37 15.94
CA GLY A 80 -5.29 -1.15 14.54
C GLY A 80 -4.14 -0.67 13.66
N VAL A 81 -3.28 0.22 14.18
CA VAL A 81 -2.10 0.72 13.45
C VAL A 81 -1.09 -0.40 13.27
N GLY A 82 -0.81 -1.17 14.32
CA GLY A 82 0.10 -2.32 14.23
C GLY A 82 -0.38 -3.36 13.21
N ILE A 83 -1.67 -3.72 13.23
CA ILE A 83 -2.24 -4.68 12.27
C ILE A 83 -2.20 -4.12 10.84
N TYR A 84 -2.45 -2.83 10.64
CA TYR A 84 -2.42 -2.20 9.32
C TYR A 84 -1.04 -2.30 8.65
N PHE A 85 0.03 -1.94 9.36
CA PHE A 85 1.38 -2.02 8.79
C PHE A 85 1.84 -3.47 8.60
N TYR A 86 1.43 -4.38 9.48
CA TYR A 86 1.67 -5.81 9.31
C TYR A 86 0.99 -6.38 8.07
N THR A 87 -0.28 -6.03 7.83
CA THR A 87 -0.99 -6.49 6.63
C THR A 87 -0.39 -5.92 5.36
N LEU A 88 0.05 -4.66 5.36
CA LEU A 88 0.78 -4.06 4.23
C LEU A 88 2.04 -4.86 3.90
N ARG A 89 2.84 -5.23 4.90
CA ARG A 89 4.05 -6.03 4.69
C ARG A 89 3.73 -7.40 4.09
N VAL A 90 2.72 -8.08 4.61
CA VAL A 90 2.27 -9.37 4.06
C VAL A 90 1.79 -9.21 2.63
N LEU A 91 1.00 -8.16 2.34
CA LEU A 91 0.49 -7.86 1.01
C LEU A 91 1.62 -7.60 0.01
N VAL A 92 2.66 -6.85 0.40
CA VAL A 92 3.85 -6.64 -0.44
C VAL A 92 4.53 -7.97 -0.78
N ILE A 93 4.70 -8.87 0.19
CA ILE A 93 5.31 -10.18 -0.04
C ILE A 93 4.44 -11.03 -0.97
N VAL A 94 3.13 -11.07 -0.74
CA VAL A 94 2.18 -11.85 -1.56
C VAL A 94 2.15 -11.32 -2.99
N LEU A 95 2.04 -9.99 -3.17
CA LEU A 95 2.07 -9.37 -4.50
C LEU A 95 3.41 -9.58 -5.20
N PHE A 96 4.52 -9.56 -4.47
CA PHE A 96 5.83 -9.84 -5.05
C PHE A 96 5.92 -11.27 -5.57
N ILE A 97 5.49 -12.26 -4.78
CA ILE A 97 5.46 -13.67 -5.20
C ILE A 97 4.50 -13.87 -6.38
N ALA A 98 3.30 -13.32 -6.30
CA ALA A 98 2.33 -13.37 -7.40
C ALA A 98 2.89 -12.71 -8.68
N GLY A 99 3.61 -11.60 -8.53
CA GLY A 99 4.35 -10.96 -9.62
C GLY A 99 5.37 -11.90 -10.24
N CYS A 100 6.23 -12.55 -9.43
CA CYS A 100 7.22 -13.49 -9.91
C CYS A 100 6.62 -14.69 -10.67
N ILE A 101 5.50 -15.23 -10.19
CA ILE A 101 4.79 -16.33 -10.86
C ILE A 101 4.24 -15.89 -12.22
N ASN A 102 3.87 -14.62 -12.37
CA ASN A 102 3.34 -14.09 -13.63
C ASN A 102 4.41 -13.70 -14.66
N ILE A 103 5.69 -13.60 -14.28
CA ILE A 103 6.79 -13.31 -15.22
C ILE A 103 6.83 -14.28 -16.42
N PRO A 104 6.82 -15.63 -16.24
CA PRO A 104 6.84 -16.55 -17.38
C PRO A 104 5.61 -16.39 -18.29
N ASN A 105 4.44 -16.07 -17.72
CA ASN A 105 3.24 -15.81 -18.51
C ASN A 105 3.42 -14.55 -19.38
N MET A 106 3.96 -13.47 -18.82
CA MET A 106 4.26 -12.26 -19.59
C MET A 106 5.26 -12.55 -20.71
N VAL A 107 6.32 -13.31 -20.44
CA VAL A 107 7.31 -13.69 -21.46
C VAL A 107 6.67 -14.53 -22.56
N TYR A 108 5.83 -15.50 -22.21
CA TYR A 108 5.10 -16.32 -23.17
C TYR A 108 4.15 -15.49 -24.04
N PHE A 109 3.37 -14.58 -23.46
CA PHE A 109 2.47 -13.73 -24.25
C PHE A 109 3.21 -12.74 -25.15
N THR A 110 4.47 -12.43 -24.85
CA THR A 110 5.33 -11.64 -25.74
C THR A 110 6.07 -12.46 -26.80
N SER A 111 6.11 -13.80 -26.69
CA SER A 111 6.88 -14.63 -27.61
C SER A 111 6.18 -14.81 -28.96
N ASP A 112 6.98 -15.14 -29.97
CA ASP A 112 6.49 -15.38 -31.33
C ASP A 112 5.61 -16.65 -31.41
N ASP A 113 5.71 -17.54 -30.42
CA ASP A 113 4.86 -18.74 -30.29
C ASP A 113 3.40 -18.39 -29.99
N TYR A 114 3.14 -17.25 -29.35
CA TYR A 114 1.78 -16.77 -29.06
C TYR A 114 1.23 -15.88 -30.17
N SER A 115 2.08 -15.08 -30.83
CA SER A 115 1.71 -14.21 -31.95
C SER A 115 2.85 -14.20 -32.97
N GLU A 116 2.58 -14.60 -34.23
CA GLU A 116 3.60 -14.84 -35.28
C GLU A 116 4.54 -13.64 -35.58
N ASN A 117 4.25 -12.43 -35.09
CA ASN A 117 5.12 -11.24 -35.22
C ASN A 117 5.42 -10.57 -33.87
N GLY A 118 5.21 -11.28 -32.76
CA GLY A 118 5.20 -10.76 -31.39
C GLY A 118 4.13 -9.69 -31.17
N GLN A 119 4.06 -9.12 -29.97
CA GLN A 119 3.17 -7.98 -29.67
C GLN A 119 3.65 -6.65 -30.25
N ASN A 120 4.31 -6.65 -31.42
CA ASN A 120 4.88 -5.45 -32.05
C ASN A 120 3.81 -4.50 -32.60
N GLN A 121 2.58 -5.00 -32.83
CA GLN A 121 1.43 -4.18 -33.22
C GLN A 121 0.73 -3.49 -32.03
N VAL A 122 1.05 -3.90 -30.80
CA VAL A 122 0.49 -3.33 -29.57
C VAL A 122 1.29 -2.09 -29.19
N THR A 123 0.78 -0.90 -29.52
CA THR A 123 1.46 0.38 -29.28
C THR A 123 1.39 0.86 -27.83
N SER A 124 0.43 0.36 -27.04
CA SER A 124 0.23 0.73 -25.64
C SER A 124 1.08 -0.10 -24.69
N TRP A 125 2.05 0.56 -24.04
CA TRP A 125 2.98 -0.04 -23.09
C TRP A 125 2.30 -0.85 -21.96
N GLY A 126 1.15 -0.39 -21.46
CA GLY A 126 0.46 -0.99 -20.32
C GLY A 126 -0.23 -2.34 -20.59
N VAL A 127 -0.46 -2.69 -21.86
CA VAL A 127 -1.07 -3.98 -22.24
C VAL A 127 -0.05 -4.93 -22.89
N LYS A 128 1.20 -4.48 -23.04
CA LYS A 128 2.28 -5.31 -23.57
C LYS A 128 2.61 -6.42 -22.57
N GLY A 129 2.59 -7.68 -23.03
CA GLY A 129 2.73 -8.87 -22.20
C GLY A 129 1.42 -9.40 -21.60
N SER A 130 0.27 -8.92 -22.08
CA SER A 130 -1.04 -9.47 -21.76
C SER A 130 -1.65 -10.21 -22.94
N ALA A 131 -2.63 -11.07 -22.70
CA ALA A 131 -3.36 -11.81 -23.74
C ALA A 131 -4.45 -10.96 -24.44
N VAL A 132 -4.16 -9.67 -24.68
CA VAL A 132 -5.10 -8.74 -25.33
C VAL A 132 -5.06 -8.95 -26.84
N CYS A 133 -6.20 -9.31 -27.42
CA CYS A 133 -6.39 -9.32 -28.86
C CYS A 133 -6.59 -7.89 -29.36
N THR A 134 -5.68 -7.41 -30.21
CA THR A 134 -5.81 -6.11 -30.88
C THR A 134 -6.36 -6.21 -32.30
N ASP A 135 -6.37 -7.41 -32.88
CA ASP A 135 -6.95 -7.69 -34.20
C ASP A 135 -8.38 -8.22 -34.04
N GLU A 136 -9.31 -7.29 -33.90
CA GLU A 136 -10.74 -7.58 -33.87
C GLU A 136 -11.39 -7.10 -35.17
N VAL A 137 -12.14 -7.99 -35.82
CA VAL A 137 -12.95 -7.67 -36.99
C VAL A 137 -14.41 -7.79 -36.63
N TRP A 138 -15.18 -6.74 -36.94
CA TRP A 138 -16.62 -6.79 -36.86
C TRP A 138 -17.14 -7.73 -37.95
N VAL A 139 -17.71 -8.86 -37.54
CA VAL A 139 -18.37 -9.80 -38.45
C VAL A 139 -19.88 -9.66 -38.31
N ALA A 140 -20.56 -9.47 -39.45
CA ALA A 140 -22.01 -9.54 -39.47
C ALA A 140 -22.43 -10.98 -39.16
N CYS A 141 -23.37 -11.14 -38.23
CA CYS A 141 -23.90 -12.45 -37.89
C CYS A 141 -24.61 -13.06 -39.11
N PRO A 142 -24.17 -14.22 -39.64
CA PRO A 142 -24.68 -14.78 -40.89
C PRO A 142 -26.10 -15.35 -40.78
N THR A 143 -26.58 -15.60 -39.55
CA THR A 143 -27.89 -16.22 -39.29
C THR A 143 -28.85 -15.33 -38.53
N CYS A 144 -28.45 -14.10 -38.20
CA CYS A 144 -29.28 -13.22 -37.38
C CYS A 144 -30.29 -12.48 -38.24
N VAL A 145 -31.54 -12.46 -37.80
CA VAL A 145 -32.64 -11.74 -38.45
C VAL A 145 -33.00 -10.52 -37.60
N ARG A 146 -33.58 -9.48 -38.22
CA ARG A 146 -33.92 -8.22 -37.54
C ARG A 146 -34.74 -8.39 -36.26
N ASP A 147 -35.63 -9.38 -36.27
CA ASP A 147 -36.51 -9.73 -35.16
C ASP A 147 -35.78 -10.34 -33.94
N ASP A 148 -34.55 -10.84 -34.11
CA ASP A 148 -33.74 -11.37 -33.00
C ASP A 148 -33.27 -10.25 -32.05
N TRP A 149 -33.17 -9.02 -32.54
CA TRP A 149 -32.79 -7.84 -31.75
C TRP A 149 -33.99 -7.10 -31.13
N ASP A 150 -35.20 -7.30 -31.66
CA ASP A 150 -36.41 -6.60 -31.18
C ASP A 150 -37.10 -7.29 -29.98
N ARG A 151 -36.85 -8.60 -29.76
CA ARG A 151 -37.56 -9.39 -28.73
C ARG A 151 -36.94 -9.38 -27.33
N ARG A 152 -35.68 -8.95 -27.18
CA ARG A 152 -35.00 -8.84 -25.89
C ARG A 152 -34.17 -7.56 -25.88
N GLY A 153 -34.59 -6.58 -25.08
CA GLY A 153 -33.87 -5.32 -24.88
C GLY A 153 -32.38 -5.54 -24.58
N PRO A 154 -31.53 -4.54 -24.89
CA PRO A 154 -30.14 -4.78 -25.22
C PRO A 154 -29.36 -5.28 -23.99
N SER A 155 -29.01 -6.57 -24.01
CA SER A 155 -27.88 -7.06 -23.25
C SER A 155 -26.63 -6.41 -23.84
N SER A 156 -25.78 -5.83 -23.01
CA SER A 156 -24.60 -5.04 -23.45
C SER A 156 -23.55 -5.85 -24.23
N PHE A 157 -23.72 -7.16 -24.37
CA PHE A 157 -22.84 -8.06 -25.11
C PHE A 157 -23.20 -8.18 -26.61
N ASP A 158 -24.38 -7.75 -27.04
CA ASP A 158 -24.85 -7.86 -28.44
C ASP A 158 -24.71 -6.56 -29.27
N ARG A 159 -24.05 -5.54 -28.72
CA ARG A 159 -24.11 -4.13 -29.19
C ARG A 159 -23.40 -3.81 -30.51
N PHE A 160 -22.92 -4.80 -31.25
CA PHE A 160 -22.03 -4.54 -32.38
C PHE A 160 -22.33 -5.37 -33.63
N ALA A 161 -23.52 -5.18 -34.19
CA ALA A 161 -23.77 -5.46 -35.60
C ALA A 161 -23.95 -4.12 -36.33
N THR A 162 -23.05 -3.79 -37.26
CA THR A 162 -23.36 -2.78 -38.28
C THR A 162 -24.00 -3.51 -39.46
N GLY A 163 -25.27 -3.21 -39.71
CA GLY A 163 -25.93 -3.64 -40.93
C GLY A 163 -25.35 -2.88 -42.11
N ALA A 164 -24.78 -3.60 -43.08
CA ALA A 164 -24.68 -3.08 -44.43
C ALA A 164 -26.03 -3.36 -45.10
N ASP A 165 -26.80 -2.31 -45.35
CA ASP A 165 -27.87 -2.35 -46.33
C ASP A 165 -27.24 -2.80 -47.66
N ASN A 166 -27.58 -4.00 -48.11
CA ASN A 166 -27.20 -4.50 -49.42
C ASN A 166 -28.44 -4.38 -50.33
N PRO A 167 -28.51 -3.38 -51.23
CA PRO A 167 -29.45 -3.43 -52.33
C PRO A 167 -28.79 -4.22 -53.47
N ASP A 168 -29.19 -5.47 -53.62
CA ASP A 168 -29.21 -6.20 -54.89
C ASP A 168 -30.23 -7.35 -54.80
#